data_AF-A0A382YCJ6-F1
#
_entry.id   AF-A0A382YCJ6-F1
#
_cell.length_a   1.000
_cell.length_b   1.000
_cell.length_c   1.000
_cell.angle_alpha   90.00
_cell.angle_beta   90.00
_cell.angle_gamma   90.00
#
_symmetry.space_group_name_H-M   'P 1'
#
loop_
_entity.id
_entity.type
_entity.pdbx_description
1 polymer ?
#
loop_
_entity_poly.entity_id
_entity_poly.type
_entity_poly.pdbx_seq_one_letter_code
_entity_poly.pdbx_strand_id
1 'polypeptide(L)' 'MMKGTVMWMVACFCASAGVAGSLHGQEPTTPAWVTEEPVNYQMVAKIREEGFQRSQIVEKLSYMTDVLGARLTNSKDM' A
#
# COMPACT_ATOMS: atom_id res chain seq x y z
N MET A 1 -23.36 -48.93 21.51
CA MET A 1 -24.53 -48.39 20.77
C MET A 1 -24.48 -46.86 20.91
N MET A 2 -24.79 -46.08 19.86
CA MET A 2 -24.65 -44.60 19.76
C MET A 2 -23.26 -44.07 19.32
N LYS A 3 -22.85 -44.34 18.07
CA LYS A 3 -21.77 -43.59 17.39
C LYS A 3 -22.09 -43.17 15.94
N GLY A 4 -23.31 -43.42 15.44
CA GLY A 4 -23.63 -43.27 14.01
C GLY A 4 -24.34 -41.97 13.60
N THR A 5 -24.99 -41.25 14.52
CA THR A 5 -25.93 -40.16 14.14
C THR A 5 -25.29 -38.76 14.20
N VAL A 6 -24.23 -38.58 14.98
CA VAL A 6 -23.59 -37.25 15.16
C VAL A 6 -22.66 -36.89 13.98
N MET A 7 -22.16 -37.88 13.23
CA MET A 7 -21.27 -37.64 12.08
C MET A 7 -22.00 -37.00 10.88
N TRP A 8 -23.29 -37.31 10.69
CA TRP A 8 -24.08 -36.74 9.58
C TRP A 8 -24.52 -35.29 9.84
N MET A 9 -24.64 -34.88 11.10
CA MET A 9 -25.10 -33.54 11.44
C MET A 9 -24.00 -32.46 11.31
N VAL A 10 -22.71 -32.86 11.32
CA VAL A 10 -21.58 -31.97 11.00
C VAL A 10 -21.40 -31.80 9.49
N ALA A 11 -21.73 -32.83 8.69
CA ALA A 11 -21.61 -32.77 7.23
C ALA A 11 -22.68 -31.87 6.55
N CYS A 12 -23.79 -31.60 7.23
CA CYS A 12 -24.90 -30.81 6.67
C CYS A 12 -24.73 -29.28 6.84
N PHE A 13 -23.77 -28.83 7.66
CA PHE A 13 -23.49 -27.40 7.81
C PHE A 13 -22.59 -26.83 6.69
N CYS A 14 -22.13 -27.67 5.76
CA CYS A 14 -21.32 -27.25 4.62
C CYS A 14 -22.13 -26.82 3.37
N ALA A 15 -23.47 -26.78 3.39
CA ALA A 15 -24.26 -26.80 2.15
C ALA A 15 -25.24 -25.65 1.85
N SER A 16 -25.37 -24.58 2.65
CA SER A 16 -26.27 -23.48 2.24
C SER A 16 -26.01 -22.15 2.94
N ALA A 17 -25.10 -21.35 2.38
CA ALA A 17 -25.26 -19.91 2.30
C ALA A 17 -24.26 -19.38 1.26
N GLY A 18 -24.60 -19.61 -0.01
CA GLY A 18 -24.04 -18.84 -1.10
C GLY A 18 -24.44 -17.38 -0.93
N VAL A 19 -23.63 -16.61 -0.22
CA VAL A 19 -23.50 -15.19 -0.53
C VAL A 19 -22.58 -15.15 -1.73
N ALA A 20 -23.20 -15.11 -2.91
CA ALA A 20 -22.60 -14.57 -4.12
C ALA A 20 -22.31 -13.09 -3.87
N GLY A 21 -21.31 -12.81 -3.02
CA GLY A 21 -20.64 -11.53 -3.00
C GLY A 21 -19.91 -11.45 -4.32
N SER A 22 -20.42 -10.60 -5.20
CA SER A 22 -19.85 -10.31 -6.50
C SER A 22 -18.34 -10.23 -6.40
N LEU A 23 -17.65 -11.24 -6.94
CA LEU A 23 -16.36 -11.04 -7.57
C LEU A 23 -16.67 -10.13 -8.77
N HIS A 24 -16.84 -8.83 -8.50
CA HIS A 24 -16.42 -7.86 -9.51
C HIS A 24 -14.95 -8.19 -9.70
N GLY A 25 -14.66 -8.97 -10.73
CA GLY A 25 -13.35 -9.01 -11.34
C GLY A 25 -13.05 -7.57 -11.66
N GLN A 26 -12.37 -6.90 -10.74
CA GLN A 26 -11.75 -5.63 -11.01
C GLN A 26 -10.65 -6.00 -12.00
N GLU A 27 -10.98 -5.89 -13.29
CA GLU A 27 -9.98 -5.93 -14.34
C GLU A 27 -8.86 -4.99 -13.88
N PRO A 28 -7.59 -5.41 -13.95
CA PRO A 28 -6.50 -4.48 -13.69
C PRO A 28 -6.65 -3.36 -14.73
N THR A 29 -7.25 -2.24 -14.32
CA THR A 29 -7.29 -1.00 -15.10
C THR A 29 -5.91 -0.39 -15.00
N THR A 30 -4.89 -1.14 -15.43
CA THR A 30 -3.56 -0.64 -15.64
C THR A 30 -3.70 0.30 -16.83
N PRO A 31 -3.54 1.62 -16.63
CA PRO A 31 -3.67 2.54 -17.75
C PRO A 31 -2.63 2.17 -18.81
N ALA A 32 -2.95 2.37 -20.09
CA ALA A 32 -2.09 2.04 -21.23
C ALA A 32 -0.71 2.74 -21.24
N TRP A 33 -0.45 3.59 -20.25
CA TRP A 33 0.80 4.30 -20.01
C TRP A 33 1.72 3.60 -19.00
N VAL A 34 1.29 2.49 -18.39
CA VAL A 34 2.14 1.73 -17.47
C VAL A 34 2.92 0.71 -18.28
N THR A 35 4.18 1.03 -18.55
CA THR A 35 5.17 0.08 -19.02
C THR A 35 5.80 -0.62 -17.82
N GLU A 36 5.83 -1.95 -17.84
CA GLU A 36 6.41 -2.75 -16.75
C GLU A 36 7.93 -2.86 -16.95
N GLU A 37 8.63 -1.77 -16.59
CA GLU A 37 10.09 -1.71 -16.62
C GLU A 37 10.68 -2.57 -15.49
N PRO A 38 11.75 -3.35 -15.74
CA PRO A 38 12.37 -4.16 -14.72
C PRO A 38 12.99 -3.28 -13.62
N VAL A 39 12.60 -3.52 -12.36
CA VAL A 39 13.09 -2.75 -11.21
C VAL A 39 14.53 -3.15 -10.87
N ASN A 40 15.44 -2.17 -10.83
CA ASN A 40 16.80 -2.37 -10.33
C ASN A 40 16.82 -2.31 -8.79
N TYR A 41 16.72 -3.47 -8.15
CA TYR A 41 16.71 -3.56 -6.68
C TYR A 41 18.02 -3.13 -6.00
N GLN A 42 19.16 -3.22 -6.69
CA GLN A 42 20.44 -2.72 -6.16
C GLN A 42 20.43 -1.19 -6.04
N MET A 43 19.85 -0.52 -7.06
CA MET A 43 19.65 0.93 -7.02
C MET A 43 18.69 1.32 -5.87
N VAL A 44 17.60 0.58 -5.69
CA VAL A 44 16.64 0.80 -4.58
C VAL A 44 17.33 0.67 -3.22
N ALA A 45 18.15 -0.37 -3.03
CA ALA A 45 18.90 -0.56 -1.80
C ALA A 45 19.86 0.60 -1.53
N LYS A 46 20.57 1.08 -2.55
CA LYS A 46 21.47 2.24 -2.46
C LYS A 46 20.72 3.52 -2.10
N ILE A 47 19.58 3.79 -2.74
CA ILE A 47 18.73 4.96 -2.42
C ILE A 47 18.26 4.90 -0.97
N ARG A 48 17.86 3.72 -0.48
CA ARG A 48 17.43 3.54 0.91
C ARG A 48 18.56 3.83 1.90
N GLU A 49 19.75 3.33 1.63
CA GLU A 49 20.94 3.57 2.45
C GLU A 49 21.31 5.06 2.48
N GLU A 50 21.28 5.73 1.33
CA GLU A 50 21.48 7.18 1.22
C GLU A 50 20.43 7.96 2.01
N GLY A 51 19.15 7.59 1.86
CA GLY A 51 18.02 8.23 2.52
C GLY A 51 18.01 8.06 4.04
N PHE A 52 18.61 7.00 4.59
CA PHE A 52 18.68 6.80 6.04
C PHE A 52 19.98 7.29 6.68
N GLN A 53 21.14 7.06 6.05
CA GLN A 53 22.43 7.38 6.67
C GLN A 53 22.95 8.77 6.29
N ARG A 54 22.57 9.30 5.13
CA ARG A 54 23.15 10.54 4.57
C ARG A 54 22.07 11.55 4.15
N SER A 55 20.95 11.55 4.86
CA SER A 55 19.83 12.45 4.55
C SER A 55 20.14 13.90 4.93
N GLN A 56 19.87 14.82 4.02
CA GLN A 56 19.91 16.27 4.27
C GLN A 56 18.52 16.83 4.62
N ILE A 57 17.50 15.98 4.76
CA ILE A 57 16.11 16.42 4.89
C ILE A 57 15.91 17.28 6.14
N VAL A 58 16.46 16.89 7.29
CA VAL A 58 16.25 17.62 8.55
C VAL A 58 16.82 19.02 8.48
N GLU A 59 18.04 19.17 7.95
CA GLU A 59 18.69 20.47 7.77
C GLU A 59 17.91 21.36 6.79
N LYS A 60 17.52 20.81 5.63
CA LYS A 60 16.73 21.56 4.63
C LYS A 60 15.37 21.96 5.18
N LEU A 61 14.69 21.05 5.88
CA LEU A 61 13.36 21.29 6.41
C LEU A 61 13.40 22.37 7.50
N SER A 62 14.37 22.30 8.41
CA SER A 62 14.59 23.36 9.41
C SER A 62 14.90 24.70 8.75
N TYR A 63 15.72 24.75 7.70
CA TYR A 63 15.94 25.99 6.95
C TYR A 63 14.62 26.56 6.38
N MET A 64 13.76 25.69 5.83
CA MET A 64 12.47 26.10 5.28
C MET A 64 11.49 26.60 6.36
N THR A 65 11.51 26.04 7.57
CA THR A 65 10.54 26.40 8.63
C THR A 65 11.05 27.49 9.55
N ASP A 66 12.34 27.53 9.82
CA ASP A 66 12.92 28.34 10.90
C ASP A 66 13.62 29.59 10.35
N VAL A 67 14.22 29.50 9.17
CA VAL A 67 14.89 30.65 8.51
C VAL A 67 13.94 31.33 7.53
N LEU A 68 13.35 30.58 6.61
CA LEU A 68 12.39 31.15 5.65
C LEU A 68 11.02 31.43 6.29
N GLY A 69 10.58 30.63 7.26
CA GLY A 69 9.29 30.79 7.92
C GLY A 69 8.09 30.46 7.02
N ALA A 70 6.93 31.03 7.33
CA ALA A 70 5.70 30.77 6.59
C ALA A 70 5.77 31.32 5.16
N ARG A 71 5.66 30.44 4.15
CA ARG A 71 5.66 30.80 2.72
C ARG A 71 4.31 30.48 2.10
N LEU A 72 3.43 31.48 2.11
CA LEU A 72 2.14 31.42 1.43
C LEU A 72 2.33 31.78 -0.05
N THR A 73 1.93 30.90 -0.96
CA THR A 73 1.99 31.15 -2.40
C THR A 73 1.33 32.49 -2.76
N ASN A 74 2.00 33.32 -3.56
CA ASN A 74 1.56 34.66 -3.95
C ASN A 74 1.49 35.71 -2.82
N SER A 75 2.20 35.52 -1.71
CA SER A 75 2.41 36.55 -0.70
C SER A 75 3.63 37.44 -1.01
N LYS A 76 3.81 38.55 -0.28
CA LYS A 76 4.97 39.45 -0.48
C LYS A 76 6.31 38.82 -0.10
N ASP A 77 6.29 37.80 0.77
CA ASP A 77 7.46 37.06 1.22
C ASP A 77 7.71 35.79 0.36
N MET A 78 7.18 35.70 -0.87
CA MET A 78 7.53 34.62 -1.82
C MET A 78 8.72 34.99 -2.70
#